data_AF-A0A3A4XZZ4-F1
#
_entry.id   AF-A0A3A4XZZ4-F1
#
_cell.length_a   1.000
_cell.length_b   1.000
_cell.length_c   1.000
_cell.angle_alpha   90.00
_cell.angle_beta   90.00
_cell.angle_gamma   90.00
#
_symmetry.space_group_name_H-M   'P 1'
#
loop_
_entity.id
_entity.type
_entity.pdbx_description
1 polymer ?
#
loop_
_entity_poly.entity_id
_entity_poly.type
_entity_poly.pdbx_seq_one_letter_code
_entity_poly.pdbx_strand_id
1 'polypeptide(L)'
;MRSGRAGPPAQKRRNITMAVIAGRHIQSRPNQAPGNGGYAEQLANGLGWFSIGLGVVEVLAPRKIAQLIGVSDQADRRTLVRFYGVREIAAGVGILSRQSPVGGMWGRVAGDLVDLATLGAIMGSKNANRTRTGVAAAAVLGVAALDLYCSQKLTQAQLGDGRIRMTKSIIVDRSPEEVYAFWKKIETFPRFVDHLESVHRIGEKDSHWKVAAPGGMRVEWDAEVKMDDPNALIAWESKPGADIGNAGTVRFERATGGRGTVIKVDFEYTAPAGKTGAGFAKLFGMEPGQMVETALRRMKQILETGDIVRSEASIHRGLHPAVPPAGRRSISLASVSANAAALPQPKPTTMEEKNI
;
A
#
# COMPACT_ATOMS: atom_id res chain seq x y z
N MET A 1 -15.34 -40.56 7.46
CA MET A 1 -15.72 -39.23 8.00
C MET A 1 -14.66 -38.20 7.63
N ARG A 2 -14.90 -37.38 6.60
CA ARG A 2 -14.10 -36.17 6.30
C ARG A 2 -15.09 -35.04 6.02
N SER A 3 -15.13 -34.06 6.93
CA SER A 3 -15.96 -32.86 6.85
C SER A 3 -15.23 -31.81 5.99
N GLY A 4 -15.70 -31.58 4.77
CA GLY A 4 -15.26 -30.49 3.91
C GLY A 4 -15.93 -29.18 4.29
N ARG A 5 -15.15 -28.15 4.64
CA ARG A 5 -15.65 -26.77 4.79
C ARG A 5 -15.98 -26.21 3.42
N ALA A 6 -17.26 -25.93 3.19
CA ALA A 6 -17.77 -25.22 2.04
C ALA A 6 -17.18 -23.80 1.97
N GLY A 7 -16.62 -23.44 0.81
CA GLY A 7 -16.26 -22.06 0.49
C GLY A 7 -17.51 -21.18 0.31
N PRO A 8 -17.36 -19.83 0.34
CA PRO A 8 -18.50 -18.93 0.24
C PRO A 8 -19.20 -19.02 -1.14
N PRO A 9 -20.54 -18.79 -1.21
CA PRO A 9 -21.37 -19.12 -2.37
C PRO A 9 -21.12 -18.23 -3.60
N ALA A 10 -21.28 -18.84 -4.79
CA ALA A 10 -21.02 -18.30 -6.13
C ALA A 10 -21.76 -16.99 -6.48
N GLN A 11 -22.83 -16.64 -5.77
CA GLN A 11 -23.64 -15.43 -5.99
C GLN A 11 -22.83 -14.13 -5.78
N LYS A 12 -21.90 -14.11 -4.82
CA LYS A 12 -21.11 -12.91 -4.46
C LYS A 12 -20.04 -12.58 -5.52
N ARG A 13 -19.62 -13.57 -6.32
CA ARG A 13 -18.63 -13.42 -7.40
C ARG A 13 -19.23 -12.72 -8.63
N ARG A 14 -20.48 -13.05 -8.98
CA ARG A 14 -21.22 -12.42 -10.10
C ARG A 14 -21.36 -10.90 -9.98
N ASN A 15 -21.48 -10.37 -8.76
CA ASN A 15 -21.68 -8.94 -8.54
C ASN A 15 -20.41 -8.10 -8.79
N ILE A 16 -19.21 -8.70 -8.65
CA ILE A 16 -17.93 -8.01 -8.82
C ILE A 16 -17.62 -7.88 -10.31
N THR A 17 -17.77 -8.98 -11.06
CA THR A 17 -17.66 -8.98 -12.53
C THR A 17 -18.62 -7.93 -13.11
N MET A 18 -19.88 -7.92 -12.70
CA MET A 18 -20.89 -6.93 -13.16
C MET A 18 -20.56 -5.47 -12.79
N ALA A 19 -20.02 -5.21 -11.58
CA ALA A 19 -19.70 -3.84 -11.15
C ALA A 19 -18.52 -3.23 -11.91
N VAL A 20 -17.53 -4.04 -12.27
CA VAL A 20 -16.37 -3.62 -13.07
C VAL A 20 -16.73 -3.54 -14.58
N ILE A 21 -17.62 -4.41 -15.05
CA ILE A 21 -18.19 -4.43 -16.40
C ILE A 21 -19.09 -3.21 -16.67
N ALA A 22 -19.91 -2.78 -15.70
CA ALA A 22 -20.94 -1.75 -15.92
C ALA A 22 -20.43 -0.31 -16.05
N GLY A 23 -19.12 -0.06 -16.13
CA GLY A 23 -18.54 1.26 -16.40
C GLY A 23 -18.92 2.36 -15.39
N ARG A 24 -19.60 2.04 -14.29
CA ARG A 24 -19.88 3.00 -13.24
C ARG A 24 -18.55 3.36 -12.62
N HIS A 25 -18.23 4.65 -12.59
CA HIS A 25 -17.38 5.19 -11.56
C HIS A 25 -17.84 4.56 -10.24
N ILE A 26 -17.07 3.61 -9.71
CA ILE A 26 -17.24 3.15 -8.34
C ILE A 26 -16.68 4.28 -7.49
N GLN A 27 -17.41 5.39 -7.48
CA GLN A 27 -17.30 6.40 -6.46
C GLN A 27 -17.49 5.64 -5.16
N SER A 28 -16.50 5.77 -4.28
CA SER A 28 -16.39 5.13 -2.98
C SER A 28 -17.64 5.41 -2.15
N ARG A 29 -18.73 4.69 -2.43
CA ARG A 29 -19.81 4.48 -1.49
C ARG A 29 -19.37 3.26 -0.71
N PRO A 30 -19.02 3.39 0.58
CA PRO A 30 -18.88 2.22 1.42
C PRO A 30 -20.27 1.58 1.42
N ASN A 31 -20.43 0.52 0.63
CA ASN A 31 -21.61 -0.30 0.69
C ASN A 31 -21.49 -1.08 2.00
N GLN A 32 -21.88 -0.42 3.10
CA GLN A 32 -22.07 -1.05 4.38
C GLN A 32 -23.20 -2.05 4.21
N ALA A 33 -22.84 -3.30 3.92
CA ALA A 33 -23.72 -4.40 4.28
C ALA A 33 -23.92 -4.33 5.80
N PRO A 34 -25.16 -4.38 6.32
CA PRO A 34 -25.41 -4.35 7.75
C PRO A 34 -24.93 -5.68 8.35
N GLY A 35 -23.66 -5.73 8.76
CA GLY A 35 -23.03 -6.92 9.28
C GLY A 35 -21.76 -6.58 10.04
N ASN A 36 -21.83 -6.61 11.36
CA ASN A 36 -20.76 -6.47 12.36
C ASN A 36 -19.91 -5.17 12.38
N GLY A 37 -19.78 -4.41 11.30
CA GLY A 37 -19.02 -3.14 11.29
C GLY A 37 -19.64 -2.06 12.19
N GLY A 38 -20.96 -1.85 12.08
CA GLY A 38 -21.67 -0.87 12.88
C GLY A 38 -21.65 -1.17 14.39
N TYR A 39 -21.65 -2.45 14.78
CA TYR A 39 -21.53 -2.84 16.19
C TYR A 39 -20.13 -2.56 16.75
N ALA A 40 -19.07 -2.81 15.98
CA ALA A 40 -17.70 -2.51 16.40
C ALA A 40 -17.46 -1.00 16.53
N GLU A 41 -17.99 -0.20 15.61
CA GLU A 41 -17.94 1.27 15.69
C GLU A 41 -18.76 1.82 16.87
N GLN A 42 -19.94 1.26 17.12
CA GLN A 42 -20.77 1.66 18.26
C GLN A 42 -20.11 1.30 19.61
N LEU A 43 -19.47 0.12 19.68
CA LEU A 43 -18.65 -0.27 20.83
C LEU A 43 -17.44 0.65 21.00
N ALA A 44 -16.71 0.98 19.93
CA ALA A 44 -15.57 1.88 19.98
C ALA A 44 -15.96 3.29 20.46
N ASN A 45 -17.08 3.83 19.97
CA ASN A 45 -17.60 5.11 20.43
C ASN A 45 -17.98 5.07 21.92
N GLY A 46 -18.62 4.00 22.37
CA GLY A 46 -18.93 3.79 23.79
C GLY A 46 -17.67 3.72 24.65
N LEU A 47 -16.64 3.01 24.18
CA LEU A 47 -15.34 2.88 24.85
C LEU A 47 -14.57 4.21 24.87
N GLY A 48 -14.65 5.01 23.80
CA GLY A 48 -14.05 6.34 23.74
C GLY A 48 -14.61 7.28 24.81
N TRP A 49 -15.95 7.33 24.95
CA TRP A 49 -16.61 8.11 25.99
C TRP A 49 -16.34 7.57 27.41
N PHE A 50 -16.33 6.25 27.56
CA PHE A 50 -15.97 5.60 28.83
C PHE A 50 -14.55 5.98 29.28
N SER A 51 -13.59 5.96 28.35
CA SER A 51 -12.18 6.30 28.59
C SER A 51 -12.01 7.77 29.00
N ILE A 52 -12.69 8.71 28.34
CA ILE A 52 -12.69 10.12 28.74
C ILE A 52 -13.27 10.28 30.16
N GLY A 53 -14.40 9.62 30.44
CA GLY A 53 -15.03 9.68 31.75
C GLY A 53 -14.14 9.15 32.87
N LEU A 54 -13.54 7.97 32.67
CA LEU A 54 -12.63 7.36 33.63
C LEU A 54 -11.38 8.23 33.83
N GLY A 55 -10.77 8.72 32.76
CA GLY A 55 -9.57 9.53 32.85
C GLY A 55 -9.78 10.86 33.57
N VAL A 56 -10.95 11.50 33.40
CA VAL A 56 -11.32 12.69 34.19
C VAL A 56 -11.42 12.37 35.68
N VAL A 57 -12.03 11.23 36.05
CA VAL A 57 -12.12 10.80 37.45
C VAL A 57 -10.74 10.52 38.04
N GLU A 58 -9.83 9.91 37.30
CA GLU A 58 -8.46 9.62 37.74
C GLU A 58 -7.62 10.89 37.91
N VAL A 59 -7.81 11.91 37.07
CA VAL A 59 -7.14 13.21 37.19
C VAL A 59 -7.65 14.00 38.40
N LEU A 60 -8.98 14.06 38.57
CA LEU A 60 -9.64 14.90 39.58
C LEU A 60 -9.72 14.23 40.96
N ALA A 61 -9.86 12.91 41.03
CA ALA A 61 -10.05 12.16 42.27
C ALA A 61 -9.05 10.99 42.46
N PRO A 62 -7.73 11.19 42.28
CA PRO A 62 -6.74 10.10 42.33
C PRO A 62 -6.68 9.39 43.68
N ARG A 63 -6.96 10.10 44.78
CA ARG A 63 -7.00 9.52 46.14
C ARG A 63 -8.12 8.49 46.29
N LYS A 64 -9.32 8.80 45.78
CA LYS A 64 -10.47 7.91 45.86
C LYS A 64 -10.24 6.65 45.03
N ILE A 65 -9.64 6.80 43.85
CA ILE A 65 -9.27 5.67 42.98
C ILE A 65 -8.20 4.78 43.64
N ALA A 66 -7.13 5.36 44.20
CA ALA A 66 -6.11 4.58 44.91
C ALA A 66 -6.70 3.77 46.10
N GLN A 67 -7.62 4.37 46.86
CA GLN A 67 -8.30 3.70 47.98
C GLN A 67 -9.23 2.56 47.53
N LEU A 68 -9.95 2.76 46.41
CA LEU A 68 -10.81 1.74 45.81
C LEU A 68 -10.00 0.52 45.34
N ILE A 69 -8.85 0.75 44.70
CA ILE A 69 -7.95 -0.30 44.20
C ILE A 69 -7.19 -0.99 45.36
N GLY A 70 -7.16 -0.36 46.55
CA GLY A 70 -6.52 -0.92 47.73
C GLY A 70 -5.01 -0.67 47.78
N VAL A 71 -4.55 0.44 47.20
CA VAL A 71 -3.16 0.90 47.20
C VAL A 71 -2.99 2.00 48.26
N SER A 72 -1.83 2.01 48.93
CA SER A 72 -1.51 3.05 49.92
C SER A 72 -1.46 4.46 49.31
N ASP A 73 -1.98 5.45 50.05
CA ASP A 73 -2.10 6.85 49.60
C ASP A 73 -0.77 7.62 49.72
N GLN A 74 0.12 7.40 48.76
CA GLN A 74 1.41 8.11 48.64
C GLN A 74 1.40 9.12 47.48
N ALA A 75 2.22 10.16 47.58
CA ALA A 75 2.31 11.23 46.57
C ALA A 75 2.63 10.68 45.18
N ASP A 76 3.59 9.75 45.08
CA ASP A 76 4.01 9.15 43.82
C ASP A 76 2.89 8.32 43.19
N ARG A 77 2.09 7.62 44.00
CA ARG A 77 0.97 6.82 43.50
C ARG A 77 -0.16 7.69 42.97
N ARG A 78 -0.39 8.86 43.56
CA ARG A 78 -1.37 9.84 43.05
C ARG A 78 -0.92 10.44 41.72
N THR A 79 0.38 10.70 41.56
CA THR A 79 0.94 11.18 40.28
C THR A 79 0.80 10.13 39.19
N LEU A 80 1.04 8.86 39.50
CA LEU A 80 0.83 7.74 38.56
C LEU A 80 -0.64 7.61 38.13
N VAL A 81 -1.60 7.67 39.08
CA VAL A 81 -3.03 7.61 38.75
C VAL A 81 -3.45 8.78 37.86
N ARG A 82 -2.95 9.99 38.11
CA ARG A 82 -3.22 11.14 37.23
C ARG A 82 -2.64 10.97 35.83
N PHE A 83 -1.45 10.37 35.73
CA PHE A 83 -0.82 10.08 34.44
C PHE A 83 -1.65 9.09 33.62
N TYR A 84 -2.16 8.02 34.25
CA TYR A 84 -3.11 7.10 33.61
C TYR A 84 -4.37 7.83 33.16
N GLY A 85 -4.91 8.73 34.00
CA GLY A 85 -6.10 9.48 33.62
C GLY A 85 -5.92 10.39 32.42
N VAL A 86 -4.77 11.06 32.29
CA VAL A 86 -4.43 11.85 31.08
C VAL A 86 -4.31 10.94 29.85
N ARG A 87 -3.71 9.76 29.99
CA ARG A 87 -3.58 8.77 28.92
C ARG A 87 -4.94 8.27 28.44
N GLU A 88 -5.85 7.95 29.37
CA GLU A 88 -7.21 7.53 29.05
C GLU A 88 -7.97 8.61 28.27
N ILE A 89 -7.90 9.88 28.70
CA ILE A 89 -8.50 10.99 27.95
C ILE A 89 -7.92 11.07 26.53
N ALA A 90 -6.60 10.99 26.38
CA ALA A 90 -5.95 11.06 25.07
C ALA A 90 -6.36 9.88 24.16
N ALA A 91 -6.45 8.66 24.69
CA ALA A 91 -6.90 7.50 23.96
C ALA A 91 -8.38 7.63 23.54
N GLY A 92 -9.25 8.08 24.45
CA GLY A 92 -10.67 8.31 24.16
C GLY A 92 -10.91 9.41 23.12
N VAL A 93 -10.17 10.52 23.19
CA VAL A 93 -10.18 11.57 22.14
C VAL A 93 -9.68 11.00 20.80
N GLY A 94 -8.63 10.18 20.82
CA GLY A 94 -8.11 9.50 19.63
C GLY A 94 -9.17 8.64 18.94
N ILE A 95 -9.97 7.89 19.72
CA ILE A 95 -11.05 7.03 19.21
C ILE A 95 -12.20 7.84 18.61
N LEU A 96 -12.60 8.92 19.29
CA LEU A 96 -13.71 9.79 18.85
C LEU A 96 -13.30 10.76 17.73
N SER A 97 -12.00 10.89 17.45
CA SER A 97 -11.51 11.69 16.34
C SER A 97 -11.85 11.04 14.99
N ARG A 98 -12.38 11.83 14.05
CA ARG A 98 -12.84 11.34 12.73
C ARG A 98 -11.74 10.80 11.80
N GLN A 99 -10.47 10.84 12.21
CA GLN A 99 -9.33 10.61 11.32
C GLN A 99 -8.74 9.18 11.41
N SER A 100 -8.81 8.49 12.55
CA SER A 100 -8.47 7.05 12.66
C SER A 100 -8.81 6.46 14.04
N PRO A 101 -9.99 5.83 14.22
CA PRO A 101 -10.35 5.17 15.48
C PRO A 101 -9.41 4.03 15.89
N VAL A 102 -8.75 3.40 14.89
CA VAL A 102 -7.82 2.27 15.09
C VAL A 102 -6.60 2.68 15.91
N GLY A 103 -6.03 3.86 15.66
CA GLY A 103 -4.86 4.34 16.42
C GLY A 103 -5.16 4.54 17.90
N GLY A 104 -6.30 5.16 18.21
CA GLY A 104 -6.76 5.36 19.60
C GLY A 104 -7.05 4.05 20.32
N MET A 105 -7.68 3.07 19.65
CA MET A 105 -7.94 1.75 20.21
C MET A 105 -6.67 0.95 20.51
N TRP A 106 -5.65 1.00 19.65
CA TRP A 106 -4.36 0.39 19.94
C TRP A 106 -3.63 1.07 21.11
N GLY A 107 -3.83 2.38 21.27
CA GLY A 107 -3.38 3.12 22.45
C GLY A 107 -3.98 2.59 23.76
N ARG A 108 -5.27 2.23 23.77
CA ARG A 108 -5.93 1.61 24.94
C ARG A 108 -5.36 0.24 25.29
N VAL A 109 -5.21 -0.65 24.29
CA VAL A 109 -4.62 -1.99 24.50
C VAL A 109 -3.22 -1.90 25.08
N ALA A 110 -2.38 -0.97 24.57
CA ALA A 110 -1.06 -0.72 25.12
C ALA A 110 -1.14 -0.17 26.56
N GLY A 111 -2.16 0.65 26.84
CA GLY A 111 -2.44 1.17 28.17
C GLY A 111 -2.76 0.08 29.19
N ASP A 112 -3.67 -0.83 28.86
CA ASP A 112 -4.06 -1.92 29.77
C ASP A 112 -2.88 -2.84 30.12
N LEU A 113 -1.94 -3.05 29.20
CA LEU A 113 -0.70 -3.80 29.48
C LEU A 113 0.14 -3.12 30.57
N VAL A 114 0.24 -1.79 30.52
CA VAL A 114 0.95 -0.99 31.54
C VAL A 114 0.23 -1.05 32.87
N ASP A 115 -1.10 -1.00 32.87
CA ASP A 115 -1.93 -1.02 34.07
C ASP A 115 -1.86 -2.38 34.77
N LEU A 116 -1.91 -3.47 33.99
CA LEU A 116 -1.73 -4.84 34.49
C LEU A 116 -0.33 -5.08 35.03
N ALA A 117 0.72 -4.57 34.36
CA ALA A 117 2.09 -4.66 34.87
C ALA A 117 2.22 -3.91 36.22
N THR A 118 1.58 -2.75 36.34
CA THR A 118 1.59 -1.94 37.55
C THR A 118 0.83 -2.61 38.68
N LEU A 119 -0.37 -3.14 38.42
CA LEU A 119 -1.16 -3.88 39.39
C LEU A 119 -0.45 -5.18 39.83
N GLY A 120 0.19 -5.89 38.89
CA GLY A 120 1.01 -7.08 39.18
C GLY A 120 2.17 -6.76 40.12
N ALA A 121 2.90 -5.67 39.87
CA ALA A 121 3.97 -5.21 40.77
C ALA A 121 3.42 -4.83 42.17
N ILE A 122 2.23 -4.23 42.24
CA ILE A 122 1.58 -3.87 43.50
C ILE A 122 1.11 -5.12 44.28
N MET A 123 0.58 -6.14 43.60
CA MET A 123 0.16 -7.41 44.22
C MET A 123 1.33 -8.15 44.89
N GLY A 124 2.55 -7.97 44.37
CA GLY A 124 3.78 -8.49 44.96
C GLY A 124 4.25 -7.75 46.22
N SER A 125 3.68 -6.58 46.53
CA SER A 125 4.08 -5.78 47.69
C SER A 125 3.35 -6.19 48.98
N LYS A 126 4.02 -6.05 50.13
CA LYS A 126 3.46 -6.42 51.46
C LYS A 126 2.33 -5.50 51.94
N ASN A 127 2.20 -4.31 51.35
CA ASN A 127 1.29 -3.26 51.80
C ASN A 127 0.02 -3.11 50.93
N ALA A 128 -0.22 -4.06 50.01
CA ALA A 128 -1.37 -4.02 49.12
C ALA A 128 -2.49 -4.98 49.56
N ASN A 129 -3.74 -4.54 49.43
CA ASN A 129 -4.87 -5.44 49.61
C ASN A 129 -5.01 -6.35 48.38
N ARG A 130 -4.57 -7.61 48.51
CA ARG A 130 -4.54 -8.59 47.41
C ARG A 130 -5.92 -8.85 46.80
N THR A 131 -6.98 -8.83 47.60
CA THR A 131 -8.35 -9.02 47.10
C THR A 131 -8.80 -7.85 46.23
N ARG A 132 -8.62 -6.61 46.70
CA ARG A 132 -9.03 -5.40 45.93
C ARG A 132 -8.17 -5.20 44.69
N THR A 133 -6.86 -5.42 44.82
CA THR A 133 -5.92 -5.32 43.68
C THR A 133 -6.19 -6.43 42.66
N GLY A 134 -6.55 -7.64 43.11
CA GLY A 134 -6.95 -8.74 42.24
C GLY A 134 -8.26 -8.47 41.49
N VAL A 135 -9.26 -7.88 42.15
CA VAL A 135 -10.51 -7.43 41.49
C VAL A 135 -10.23 -6.35 40.45
N ALA A 136 -9.37 -5.38 40.77
CA ALA A 136 -8.95 -4.35 39.81
C ALA A 136 -8.23 -4.96 38.60
N ALA A 137 -7.31 -5.91 38.81
CA ALA A 137 -6.62 -6.61 37.74
C ALA A 137 -7.58 -7.40 36.85
N ALA A 138 -8.59 -8.07 37.44
CA ALA A 138 -9.61 -8.78 36.69
C ALA A 138 -10.48 -7.83 35.84
N ALA A 139 -10.83 -6.65 36.39
CA ALA A 139 -11.56 -5.63 35.64
C ALA A 139 -10.75 -5.10 34.45
N VAL A 140 -9.47 -4.79 34.64
CA VAL A 140 -8.57 -4.35 33.56
C VAL A 140 -8.40 -5.44 32.51
N LEU A 141 -8.26 -6.72 32.90
CA LEU A 141 -8.22 -7.84 31.96
C LEU A 141 -9.50 -7.94 31.10
N GLY A 142 -10.67 -7.70 31.69
CA GLY A 142 -11.93 -7.68 30.96
C GLY A 142 -11.99 -6.55 29.92
N VAL A 143 -11.54 -5.35 30.30
CA VAL A 143 -11.45 -4.19 29.39
C VAL A 143 -10.42 -4.46 28.28
N ALA A 144 -9.24 -4.97 28.62
CA ALA A 144 -8.19 -5.31 27.65
C ALA A 144 -8.66 -6.33 26.61
N ALA A 145 -9.44 -7.34 27.01
CA ALA A 145 -10.01 -8.32 26.09
C ALA A 145 -11.00 -7.67 25.11
N LEU A 146 -11.84 -6.75 25.60
CA LEU A 146 -12.79 -6.02 24.77
C LEU A 146 -12.07 -5.05 23.82
N ASP A 147 -11.06 -4.34 24.31
CA ASP A 147 -10.24 -3.41 23.53
C ASP A 147 -9.46 -4.15 22.43
N LEU A 148 -8.90 -5.32 22.74
CA LEU A 148 -8.23 -6.16 21.75
C LEU A 148 -9.22 -6.68 20.68
N TYR A 149 -10.40 -7.13 21.09
CA TYR A 149 -11.44 -7.58 20.16
C TYR A 149 -11.89 -6.44 19.23
N CYS A 150 -12.18 -5.26 19.79
CA CYS A 150 -12.61 -4.09 19.04
C CYS A 150 -11.49 -3.59 18.10
N SER A 151 -10.25 -3.52 18.59
CA SER A 151 -9.08 -3.14 17.80
C SER A 151 -8.84 -4.07 16.61
N GLN A 152 -8.94 -5.39 16.81
CA GLN A 152 -8.82 -6.36 15.72
C GLN A 152 -9.94 -6.19 14.68
N LYS A 153 -11.18 -5.96 15.13
CA LYS A 153 -12.33 -5.76 14.24
C LYS A 153 -12.24 -4.45 13.46
N LEU A 154 -11.84 -3.35 14.09
CA LEU A 154 -11.63 -2.08 13.42
C LEU A 154 -10.44 -2.11 12.48
N THR A 155 -9.35 -2.77 12.86
CA THR A 155 -8.19 -2.99 11.98
C THR A 155 -8.60 -3.82 10.76
N GLN A 156 -9.42 -4.87 10.94
CA GLN A 156 -9.97 -5.67 9.85
C GLN A 156 -10.94 -4.88 8.97
N ALA A 157 -11.77 -4.01 9.55
CA ALA A 157 -12.67 -3.14 8.80
C ALA A 157 -11.92 -2.06 7.99
N GLN A 158 -10.87 -1.48 8.57
CA GLN A 158 -10.05 -0.44 7.94
C GLN A 158 -9.12 -0.99 6.85
N LEU A 159 -8.69 -2.26 6.96
CA LEU A 159 -7.95 -2.96 5.91
C LEU A 159 -8.86 -3.48 4.77
N GLY A 160 -10.19 -3.32 4.87
CA GLY A 160 -11.14 -3.94 3.94
C GLY A 160 -11.04 -5.47 3.94
N ASP A 161 -11.65 -6.15 2.98
CA ASP A 161 -11.45 -7.60 2.76
C ASP A 161 -10.06 -7.95 2.19
N GLY A 162 -9.06 -7.09 2.42
CA GLY A 162 -7.73 -7.19 1.83
C GLY A 162 -7.68 -6.81 0.35
N ARG A 163 -8.78 -6.31 -0.23
CA ARG A 163 -8.83 -5.92 -1.64
C ARG A 163 -8.37 -4.50 -1.86
N ILE A 164 -7.36 -4.37 -2.70
CA ILE A 164 -6.80 -3.11 -3.16
C ILE A 164 -7.30 -2.88 -4.59
N ARG A 165 -8.00 -1.77 -4.80
CA ARG A 165 -8.54 -1.34 -6.09
C ARG A 165 -7.75 -0.17 -6.62
N MET A 166 -7.49 -0.17 -7.93
CA MET A 166 -6.80 0.92 -8.60
C MET A 166 -7.37 1.13 -10.00
N THR A 167 -7.40 2.40 -10.42
CA THR A 167 -7.77 2.81 -11.77
C THR A 167 -6.64 3.66 -12.32
N LYS A 168 -6.13 3.30 -13.50
CA LYS A 168 -5.10 4.06 -14.22
C LYS A 168 -5.50 4.21 -15.68
N SER A 169 -5.14 5.34 -16.27
CA SER A 169 -5.44 5.60 -17.68
C SER A 169 -4.29 6.32 -18.37
N ILE A 170 -4.13 6.04 -19.66
CA ILE A 170 -3.16 6.74 -20.52
C ILE A 170 -3.74 6.93 -21.92
N ILE A 171 -3.35 7.99 -22.60
CA ILE A 171 -3.67 8.19 -24.02
C ILE A 171 -2.50 7.67 -24.85
N VAL A 172 -2.79 6.85 -25.86
CA VAL A 172 -1.83 6.33 -26.83
C VAL A 172 -2.26 6.76 -28.24
N ASP A 173 -1.34 7.31 -29.02
CA ASP A 173 -1.52 7.80 -30.37
C ASP A 173 -1.55 6.65 -31.39
N ARG A 174 -2.46 5.71 -31.17
CA ARG A 174 -2.76 4.54 -32.01
C ARG A 174 -4.25 4.28 -32.02
N SER A 175 -4.72 3.55 -33.03
CA SER A 175 -6.14 3.22 -33.14
C SER A 175 -6.55 2.21 -32.05
N PRO A 176 -7.83 2.16 -31.63
CA PRO A 176 -8.29 1.17 -30.66
C PRO A 176 -8.01 -0.27 -31.11
N GLU A 177 -8.07 -0.53 -32.41
CA GLU A 177 -7.79 -1.83 -33.02
C GLU A 177 -6.32 -2.24 -32.83
N GLU A 178 -5.37 -1.33 -33.07
CA GLU A 178 -3.94 -1.59 -32.88
C GLU A 178 -3.61 -1.84 -31.40
N VAL A 179 -4.17 -1.00 -30.52
CA VAL A 179 -3.96 -1.11 -29.07
C VAL A 179 -4.54 -2.42 -28.54
N TYR A 180 -5.76 -2.78 -28.97
CA TYR A 180 -6.41 -4.03 -28.60
C TYR A 180 -5.62 -5.24 -29.09
N ALA A 181 -5.19 -5.24 -30.36
CA ALA A 181 -4.38 -6.32 -30.92
C ALA A 181 -3.03 -6.47 -30.20
N PHE A 182 -2.42 -5.37 -29.76
CA PHE A 182 -1.23 -5.39 -28.92
C PHE A 182 -1.52 -5.97 -27.54
N TRP A 183 -2.59 -5.51 -26.87
CA TRP A 183 -2.97 -5.98 -25.54
C TRP A 183 -3.25 -7.48 -25.52
N LYS A 184 -3.83 -8.00 -26.61
CA LYS A 184 -4.05 -9.45 -26.76
C LYS A 184 -2.75 -10.22 -26.68
N LYS A 185 -1.59 -9.69 -27.09
CA LYS A 185 -0.28 -10.39 -27.05
C LYS A 185 0.33 -10.37 -25.64
N ILE A 186 -0.36 -10.95 -24.67
CA ILE A 186 0.01 -10.98 -23.24
C ILE A 186 1.42 -11.53 -22.98
N GLU A 187 1.90 -12.41 -23.86
CA GLU A 187 3.24 -13.00 -23.80
C GLU A 187 4.35 -11.95 -23.99
N THR A 188 4.02 -10.76 -24.49
CA THR A 188 4.95 -9.63 -24.63
C THR A 188 5.05 -8.77 -23.37
N PHE A 189 4.13 -8.92 -22.41
CA PHE A 189 4.05 -8.08 -21.21
C PHE A 189 5.32 -8.10 -20.35
N PRO A 190 6.02 -9.24 -20.15
CA PRO A 190 7.28 -9.27 -19.43
C PRO A 190 8.35 -8.30 -19.97
N ARG A 191 8.26 -7.87 -21.25
CA ARG A 191 9.21 -6.91 -21.83
C ARG A 191 9.09 -5.50 -21.24
N PHE A 192 7.92 -5.14 -20.70
CA PHE A 192 7.65 -3.79 -20.20
C PHE A 192 7.06 -3.72 -18.78
N VAL A 193 6.71 -4.87 -18.19
CA VAL A 193 6.24 -5.00 -16.79
C VAL A 193 7.38 -5.59 -15.94
N ASP A 194 8.07 -4.76 -15.14
CA ASP A 194 9.34 -5.13 -14.48
C ASP A 194 9.32 -6.40 -13.63
N HIS A 195 8.24 -6.62 -12.89
CA HIS A 195 8.15 -7.72 -11.91
C HIS A 195 7.57 -9.00 -12.50
N LEU A 196 7.09 -8.95 -13.74
CA LEU A 196 6.47 -10.07 -14.41
C LEU A 196 7.56 -10.93 -15.05
N GLU A 197 7.82 -12.12 -14.48
CA GLU A 197 8.81 -13.05 -15.04
C GLU A 197 8.32 -13.66 -16.34
N SER A 198 7.07 -14.16 -16.35
CA SER A 198 6.50 -14.79 -17.54
C SER A 198 4.96 -14.76 -17.54
N VAL A 199 4.41 -14.80 -18.75
CA VAL A 199 2.99 -15.02 -19.02
C VAL A 199 2.87 -15.93 -20.23
N HIS A 200 2.07 -16.98 -20.09
CA HIS A 200 1.80 -17.92 -21.18
C HIS A 200 0.31 -18.26 -21.22
N ARG A 201 -0.24 -18.41 -22.42
CA ARG A 201 -1.56 -19.04 -22.57
C ARG A 201 -1.47 -20.53 -22.29
N ILE A 202 -2.44 -21.01 -21.54
CA ILE A 202 -2.62 -22.42 -21.21
C ILE A 202 -3.96 -22.97 -21.73
N GLY A 203 -4.78 -22.12 -22.36
CA GLY A 203 -6.03 -22.47 -23.01
C GLY A 203 -6.56 -21.32 -23.86
N GLU A 204 -7.77 -21.47 -24.40
CA GLU A 204 -8.39 -20.44 -25.27
C GLU A 204 -8.59 -19.11 -24.53
N LYS A 205 -9.08 -19.18 -23.28
CA LYS A 205 -9.34 -18.03 -22.40
C LYS A 205 -8.41 -17.99 -21.19
N ASP A 206 -7.52 -18.96 -21.05
CA ASP A 206 -6.74 -19.18 -19.84
C ASP A 206 -5.28 -18.83 -20.03
N SER A 207 -4.69 -18.23 -19.00
CA SER A 207 -3.31 -17.80 -18.97
C SER A 207 -2.67 -18.06 -17.61
N HIS A 208 -1.41 -18.45 -17.61
CA HIS A 208 -0.59 -18.65 -16.42
C HIS A 208 0.40 -17.48 -16.29
N TRP A 209 0.47 -16.91 -15.09
CA TRP A 209 1.24 -15.70 -14.77
C TRP A 209 2.21 -15.99 -13.64
N LYS A 210 3.43 -15.48 -13.77
CA LYS A 210 4.50 -15.63 -12.77
C LYS A 210 5.19 -14.30 -12.52
N VAL A 211 5.27 -13.92 -11.24
CA VAL A 211 5.85 -12.65 -10.79
C VAL A 211 6.99 -12.91 -9.79
N ALA A 212 8.09 -12.19 -9.99
CA ALA A 212 9.20 -12.14 -9.04
C ALA A 212 8.88 -11.12 -7.95
N ALA A 213 8.86 -11.55 -6.71
CA ALA A 213 8.75 -10.69 -5.54
C ALA A 213 10.11 -10.56 -4.84
N PRO A 214 10.40 -9.42 -4.17
CA PRO A 214 11.64 -9.26 -3.45
C PRO A 214 11.86 -10.32 -2.36
N GLY A 215 13.13 -10.61 -2.05
CA GLY A 215 13.50 -11.70 -1.14
C GLY A 215 13.48 -13.09 -1.78
N GLY A 216 13.50 -13.18 -3.11
CA GLY A 216 13.51 -14.47 -3.84
C GLY A 216 12.17 -15.19 -3.84
N MET A 217 11.11 -14.51 -3.39
CA MET A 217 9.75 -15.04 -3.43
C MET A 217 9.22 -15.05 -4.86
N ARG A 218 8.43 -16.07 -5.18
CA ARG A 218 7.74 -16.21 -6.46
C ARG A 218 6.26 -16.35 -6.22
N VAL A 219 5.48 -15.70 -7.07
CA VAL A 219 4.04 -15.65 -6.94
C VAL A 219 3.42 -16.00 -8.27
N GLU A 220 2.51 -16.98 -8.26
CA GLU A 220 1.97 -17.57 -9.47
C GLU A 220 0.45 -17.65 -9.41
N TRP A 221 -0.20 -17.43 -10.56
CA TRP A 221 -1.64 -17.62 -10.67
C TRP A 221 -2.07 -17.93 -12.11
N ASP A 222 -3.19 -18.64 -12.21
CA ASP A 222 -3.93 -18.77 -13.47
C ASP A 222 -5.04 -17.71 -13.52
N ALA A 223 -5.24 -17.12 -14.70
CA ALA A 223 -6.30 -16.15 -14.98
C ALA A 223 -7.12 -16.56 -16.21
N GLU A 224 -8.42 -16.31 -16.13
CA GLU A 224 -9.40 -16.58 -17.18
C GLU A 224 -9.98 -15.26 -17.70
N VAL A 225 -10.02 -15.11 -19.02
CA VAL A 225 -10.71 -14.01 -19.71
C VAL A 225 -12.22 -14.21 -19.62
N LYS A 226 -12.91 -13.31 -18.93
CA LYS A 226 -14.36 -13.33 -18.71
C LYS A 226 -15.13 -12.62 -19.82
N MET A 227 -14.54 -11.56 -20.39
CA MET A 227 -15.08 -10.84 -21.53
C MET A 227 -13.96 -10.41 -22.47
N ASP A 228 -14.27 -10.44 -23.76
CA ASP A 228 -13.38 -10.09 -24.85
C ASP A 228 -14.22 -9.44 -25.94
N ASP A 229 -14.43 -8.13 -25.82
CA ASP A 229 -15.15 -7.30 -26.78
C ASP A 229 -14.13 -6.60 -27.70
N PRO A 230 -14.06 -6.98 -28.98
CA PRO A 230 -13.05 -6.47 -29.90
C PRO A 230 -12.94 -4.96 -29.89
N ASN A 231 -11.72 -4.47 -29.68
CA ASN A 231 -11.38 -3.04 -29.72
C ASN A 231 -12.06 -2.17 -28.65
N ALA A 232 -12.75 -2.78 -27.68
CA ALA A 232 -13.53 -2.04 -26.68
C ALA A 232 -13.19 -2.44 -25.24
N LEU A 233 -13.17 -3.73 -24.92
CA LEU A 233 -13.04 -4.19 -23.53
C LEU A 233 -12.45 -5.60 -23.43
N ILE A 234 -11.50 -5.79 -22.51
CA ILE A 234 -11.10 -7.12 -22.04
C ILE A 234 -11.27 -7.16 -20.52
N ALA A 235 -11.93 -8.20 -20.01
CA ALA A 235 -12.10 -8.45 -18.58
C ALA A 235 -11.51 -9.81 -18.20
N TRP A 236 -10.82 -9.89 -17.06
CA TRP A 236 -10.23 -11.13 -16.58
C TRP A 236 -10.43 -11.31 -15.07
N GLU A 237 -10.32 -12.56 -14.63
CA GLU A 237 -10.35 -12.95 -13.22
C GLU A 237 -9.40 -14.12 -12.97
N SER A 238 -8.66 -14.08 -11.86
CA SER A 238 -7.84 -15.20 -11.39
C SER A 238 -8.69 -16.40 -10.99
N LYS A 239 -8.21 -17.61 -11.29
CA LYS A 239 -8.89 -18.86 -10.92
C LYS A 239 -8.78 -19.16 -9.41
N PRO A 240 -9.66 -20.02 -8.86
CA PRO A 240 -9.54 -20.49 -7.48
C PRO A 240 -8.19 -21.15 -7.20
N GLY A 241 -7.59 -20.87 -6.04
CA GLY A 241 -6.28 -21.41 -5.66
C GLY A 241 -5.09 -20.56 -6.09
N ALA A 242 -5.31 -19.43 -6.76
CA ALA A 242 -4.28 -18.45 -7.06
C ALA A 242 -3.61 -17.89 -5.79
N ASP A 243 -2.29 -17.71 -5.83
CA ASP A 243 -1.52 -17.08 -4.73
C ASP A 243 -1.98 -15.63 -4.48
N ILE A 244 -2.41 -14.94 -5.55
CA ILE A 244 -3.04 -13.63 -5.50
C ILE A 244 -4.37 -13.69 -6.26
N GLY A 245 -5.47 -13.53 -5.52
CA GLY A 245 -6.76 -13.28 -6.14
C GLY A 245 -6.77 -11.91 -6.81
N ASN A 246 -6.96 -11.85 -8.13
CA ASN A 246 -7.02 -10.59 -8.86
C ASN A 246 -8.10 -10.62 -9.95
N ALA A 247 -8.62 -9.44 -10.28
CA ALA A 247 -9.57 -9.22 -11.36
C ALA A 247 -9.34 -7.84 -11.95
N GLY A 248 -9.65 -7.69 -13.24
CA GLY A 248 -9.51 -6.39 -13.86
C GLY A 248 -10.23 -6.28 -15.17
N THR A 249 -10.29 -5.03 -15.64
CA THR A 249 -10.74 -4.68 -16.98
C THR A 249 -9.77 -3.70 -17.61
N VAL A 250 -9.57 -3.84 -18.91
CA VAL A 250 -9.00 -2.80 -19.76
C VAL A 250 -10.05 -2.35 -20.76
N ARG A 251 -10.27 -1.04 -20.86
CA ARG A 251 -11.14 -0.39 -21.84
C ARG A 251 -10.31 0.39 -22.85
N PHE A 252 -10.73 0.36 -24.11
CA PHE A 252 -10.12 1.06 -25.22
C PHE A 252 -11.14 2.04 -25.80
N GLU A 253 -11.02 3.31 -25.44
CA GLU A 253 -11.96 4.36 -25.85
C GLU A 253 -11.28 5.35 -26.78
N ARG A 254 -11.98 5.86 -27.80
CA ARG A 254 -11.39 6.90 -28.66
C ARG A 254 -11.14 8.18 -27.85
N ALA A 255 -9.92 8.71 -27.94
CA ALA A 255 -9.57 9.96 -27.30
C ALA A 255 -10.19 11.16 -28.02
N THR A 256 -10.57 12.19 -27.26
CA THR A 256 -11.08 13.44 -27.82
C THR A 256 -10.01 14.18 -28.63
N GLY A 257 -10.44 14.85 -29.69
CA GLY A 257 -9.56 15.66 -30.54
C GLY A 257 -8.59 14.85 -31.40
N GLY A 258 -8.92 13.59 -31.71
CA GLY A 258 -8.11 12.76 -32.61
C GLY A 258 -6.77 12.28 -32.02
N ARG A 259 -6.61 12.31 -30.69
CA ARG A 259 -5.35 11.97 -30.01
C ARG A 259 -5.11 10.46 -29.82
N GLY A 260 -5.71 9.63 -30.66
CA GLY A 260 -5.66 8.17 -30.56
C GLY A 260 -6.66 7.58 -29.57
N THR A 261 -6.19 6.73 -28.65
CA THR A 261 -6.99 5.87 -27.78
C THR A 261 -6.68 6.11 -26.30
N VAL A 262 -7.72 6.33 -25.49
CA VAL A 262 -7.66 6.27 -24.02
C VAL A 262 -7.70 4.79 -23.61
N ILE A 263 -6.63 4.32 -23.00
CA ILE A 263 -6.57 3.02 -22.35
C ILE A 263 -6.90 3.23 -20.88
N LYS A 264 -7.96 2.60 -20.38
CA LYS A 264 -8.35 2.67 -18.98
C LYS A 264 -8.29 1.28 -18.37
N VAL A 265 -7.41 1.11 -17.38
CA VAL A 265 -7.23 -0.14 -16.63
C VAL A 265 -7.83 0.05 -15.25
N ASP A 266 -8.83 -0.77 -14.94
CA ASP A 266 -9.37 -0.94 -13.60
C ASP A 266 -8.91 -2.30 -13.09
N PHE A 267 -8.21 -2.33 -11.96
CA PHE A 267 -7.60 -3.55 -11.42
C PHE A 267 -7.87 -3.67 -9.93
N GLU A 268 -8.21 -4.87 -9.49
CA GLU A 268 -8.44 -5.23 -8.10
C GLU A 268 -7.61 -6.46 -7.78
N TYR A 269 -6.92 -6.45 -6.64
CA TYR A 269 -6.28 -7.65 -6.12
C TYR A 269 -6.50 -7.79 -4.61
N THR A 270 -6.46 -9.02 -4.12
CA THR A 270 -6.56 -9.36 -2.70
C THR A 270 -5.17 -9.68 -2.19
N ALA A 271 -4.66 -8.88 -1.26
CA ALA A 271 -3.41 -9.20 -0.59
C ALA A 271 -3.58 -10.50 0.23
N PRO A 272 -2.60 -11.43 0.21
CA PRO A 272 -2.68 -12.65 1.01
C PRO A 272 -2.85 -12.32 2.49
N ALA A 273 -3.87 -12.86 3.16
CA ALA A 273 -4.09 -12.62 4.59
C ALA A 273 -3.19 -13.54 5.45
N GLY A 274 -2.47 -12.98 6.42
CA GLY A 274 -1.64 -13.73 7.38
C GLY A 274 -0.50 -12.90 7.99
N LYS A 275 0.36 -13.51 8.82
CA LYS A 275 1.61 -12.89 9.34
C LYS A 275 2.58 -12.43 8.24
N THR A 276 2.28 -12.75 6.99
CA THR A 276 2.94 -12.38 5.73
C THR A 276 2.19 -11.30 4.91
N GLY A 277 0.96 -10.92 5.31
CA GLY A 277 0.07 -10.03 4.55
C GLY A 277 0.39 -8.55 4.62
N ALA A 278 0.93 -8.07 5.74
CA ALA A 278 1.57 -6.75 5.81
C ALA A 278 2.88 -6.70 4.99
N GLY A 279 3.33 -7.87 4.51
CA GLY A 279 4.51 -8.05 3.70
C GLY A 279 4.29 -7.63 2.26
N PHE A 280 3.20 -7.96 1.58
CA PHE A 280 3.11 -7.80 0.12
C PHE A 280 3.33 -6.35 -0.38
N ALA A 281 2.69 -5.36 0.26
CA ALA A 281 2.90 -3.94 -0.07
C ALA A 281 4.30 -3.43 0.29
N LYS A 282 4.91 -3.96 1.36
CA LYS A 282 6.30 -3.66 1.74
C LYS A 282 7.33 -4.42 0.88
N LEU A 283 6.98 -5.60 0.40
CA LEU A 283 7.83 -6.52 -0.35
C LEU A 283 8.16 -5.91 -1.70
N PHE A 284 7.17 -5.43 -2.46
CA PHE A 284 7.43 -4.81 -3.76
C PHE A 284 8.01 -3.40 -3.67
N GLY A 285 8.05 -2.79 -2.48
CA GLY A 285 8.69 -1.48 -2.25
C GLY A 285 8.11 -0.31 -3.07
N MET A 286 7.06 -0.56 -3.85
CA MET A 286 6.36 0.40 -4.70
C MET A 286 4.86 0.31 -4.46
N GLU A 287 4.20 1.45 -4.54
CA GLU A 287 2.74 1.51 -4.53
C GLU A 287 2.21 0.76 -5.77
N PRO A 288 1.29 -0.21 -5.65
CA PRO A 288 0.78 -1.00 -6.79
C PRO A 288 0.28 -0.14 -7.96
N GLY A 289 -0.29 1.03 -7.67
CA GLY A 289 -0.71 1.99 -8.68
C GLY A 289 0.44 2.51 -9.55
N GLN A 290 1.63 2.70 -8.98
CA GLN A 290 2.82 3.15 -9.71
C GLN A 290 3.34 2.08 -10.67
N MET A 291 3.24 0.80 -10.30
CA MET A 291 3.63 -0.32 -11.17
C MET A 291 2.78 -0.36 -12.44
N VAL A 292 1.45 -0.27 -12.30
CA VAL A 292 0.52 -0.24 -13.44
C VAL A 292 0.76 1.00 -14.30
N GLU A 293 0.94 2.17 -13.67
CA GLU A 293 1.21 3.40 -14.41
C GLU A 293 2.53 3.34 -15.20
N THR A 294 3.59 2.80 -14.62
CA THR A 294 4.88 2.62 -15.28
C THR A 294 4.77 1.65 -16.45
N ALA A 295 4.06 0.54 -16.28
CA ALA A 295 3.80 -0.41 -17.35
C ALA A 295 3.02 0.23 -18.51
N LEU A 296 1.97 1.01 -18.21
CA LEU A 296 1.19 1.74 -19.21
C LEU A 296 2.03 2.77 -19.98
N ARG A 297 2.93 3.49 -19.30
CA ARG A 297 3.85 4.44 -19.95
C ARG A 297 4.83 3.73 -20.89
N ARG A 298 5.40 2.60 -20.49
CA ARG A 298 6.31 1.83 -21.36
C ARG A 298 5.59 1.18 -22.53
N MET A 299 4.38 0.68 -22.31
CA MET A 299 3.52 0.19 -23.38
C MET A 299 3.21 1.29 -24.40
N LYS A 300 2.88 2.51 -23.94
CA LYS A 300 2.71 3.68 -24.81
C LYS A 300 3.95 3.90 -25.69
N GLN A 301 5.15 3.88 -25.11
CA GLN A 301 6.40 4.00 -25.86
C GLN A 301 6.53 2.91 -26.92
N ILE A 302 6.32 1.63 -26.58
CA ILE A 302 6.39 0.54 -27.55
C ILE A 302 5.40 0.75 -28.71
N LEU A 303 4.17 1.13 -28.40
CA LEU A 303 3.13 1.34 -29.41
C LEU A 303 3.43 2.54 -30.31
N GLU A 304 3.94 3.64 -29.74
CA GLU A 304 4.15 4.90 -30.47
C GLU A 304 5.49 4.98 -31.20
N THR A 305 6.53 4.40 -30.63
CA THR A 305 7.91 4.53 -31.13
C THR A 305 8.56 3.20 -31.51
N GLY A 306 7.92 2.05 -31.27
CA GLY A 306 8.46 0.72 -31.57
C GLY A 306 9.44 0.19 -30.51
N ASP A 307 10.05 1.07 -29.71
CA ASP A 307 11.00 0.73 -28.65
C ASP A 307 10.63 1.31 -27.28
N ILE A 308 11.12 0.68 -26.21
CA ILE A 308 11.11 1.27 -24.86
C ILE A 308 12.32 2.21 -24.79
N VAL A 309 12.07 3.51 -24.67
CA VAL A 309 13.14 4.48 -24.41
C VAL A 309 13.62 4.28 -22.97
N ARG A 310 14.63 3.42 -22.78
CA ARG A 310 15.41 3.36 -21.55
C ARG A 310 16.48 4.44 -21.66
N SER A 311 16.41 5.47 -20.83
CA SER A 311 17.53 6.39 -20.67
C SER A 311 18.72 5.57 -20.17
N GLU A 312 19.82 5.50 -20.92
CA GLU A 312 21.05 4.79 -20.52
C GLU A 312 21.67 5.33 -19.21
N ALA A 313 21.14 6.43 -18.68
CA ALA A 313 21.65 7.12 -17.50
C ALA A 313 21.38 6.45 -16.13
N SER A 314 20.81 5.25 -16.03
CA SER A 314 20.52 4.65 -14.71
C SER A 314 20.91 3.18 -14.48
N ILE A 315 21.79 2.60 -15.29
CA ILE A 315 22.36 1.26 -15.01
C ILE A 315 23.88 1.28 -15.16
N HIS A 316 24.57 2.12 -14.40
CA HIS A 316 26.01 1.96 -14.11
C HIS A 316 26.26 2.30 -12.64
N ARG A 317 26.81 1.35 -11.88
CA ARG A 317 27.42 1.61 -10.57
C ARG A 317 28.90 1.99 -10.85
N GLY A 318 29.13 3.23 -11.30
CA GLY A 318 30.45 3.73 -11.72
C GLY A 318 30.44 5.26 -11.90
N LEU A 319 31.62 5.91 -11.79
CA LEU A 319 31.78 7.35 -11.55
C LEU A 319 31.00 8.29 -12.49
N HIS A 320 30.32 9.26 -11.87
CA HIS A 320 29.64 10.38 -12.51
C HIS A 320 30.61 11.27 -13.33
N PRO A 321 30.24 11.70 -14.56
CA PRO A 321 30.90 12.80 -15.25
C PRO A 321 30.38 14.14 -14.71
N ALA A 322 30.65 14.41 -13.43
CA ALA A 322 30.53 15.73 -12.81
C ALA A 322 31.36 15.84 -11.53
N VAL A 323 32.45 15.06 -11.43
CA VAL A 323 33.42 15.15 -10.33
C VAL A 323 34.72 15.70 -10.93
N PRO A 324 35.22 16.88 -10.51
CA PRO A 324 36.54 17.34 -10.95
C PRO A 324 37.59 16.34 -10.45
N PRO A 325 38.55 15.89 -11.28
CA PRO A 325 39.53 14.92 -10.84
C PRO A 325 40.39 15.50 -9.70
N ALA A 326 40.34 14.83 -8.54
CA ALA A 326 41.25 15.08 -7.44
C ALA A 326 42.64 14.56 -7.81
N GLY A 327 43.61 15.47 -7.97
CA GLY A 327 45.01 15.10 -8.14
C GLY A 327 45.83 16.00 -9.06
N ARG A 328 45.95 17.30 -8.77
CA ARG A 328 47.13 18.07 -9.20
C ARG A 328 48.28 17.72 -8.27
N ARG A 329 49.13 16.75 -8.66
CA ARG A 329 50.54 16.76 -8.25
C ARG A 329 51.26 17.77 -9.14
N SER A 330 52.00 18.66 -8.50
CA SER A 330 52.84 19.71 -9.08
C SER A 330 53.73 19.18 -10.21
N ILE A 331 53.59 19.74 -11.41
CA ILE A 331 54.63 19.65 -12.43
C ILE A 331 55.43 20.95 -12.36
N SER A 332 56.71 20.78 -12.01
CA SER A 332 57.75 21.80 -11.99
C SER A 332 57.92 22.45 -13.37
N LEU A 333 58.09 23.77 -13.39
CA LEU A 333 58.56 24.52 -14.57
C LEU A 333 59.99 24.11 -14.92
N ALA A 334 60.16 23.21 -15.88
CA ALA A 334 61.37 23.10 -16.69
C ALA A 334 61.05 22.32 -17.97
N SER A 335 61.56 22.79 -19.10
CA SER A 335 61.43 22.24 -20.47
C SER A 335 60.18 22.61 -21.30
N VAL A 336 59.94 23.91 -21.43
CA VAL A 336 59.56 24.47 -22.73
C VAL A 336 60.83 24.54 -23.58
N SER A 337 61.02 23.63 -24.52
CA SER A 337 61.67 23.92 -25.81
C SER A 337 61.59 22.70 -26.73
N ALA A 338 61.44 22.97 -28.03
CA ALA A 338 61.50 22.04 -29.17
C ALA A 338 60.23 21.23 -29.50
N ASN A 339 59.25 21.90 -30.12
CA ASN A 339 58.82 21.62 -31.51
C ASN A 339 57.48 22.30 -31.80
N ALA A 340 57.54 23.60 -32.09
CA ALA A 340 56.48 24.33 -32.76
C ALA A 340 57.04 24.86 -34.09
N ALA A 341 57.04 24.02 -35.12
CA ALA A 341 57.23 24.46 -36.50
C ALA A 341 56.74 23.37 -37.46
N ALA A 342 55.48 23.51 -37.90
CA ALA A 342 54.99 23.18 -39.25
C ALA A 342 53.51 22.81 -39.22
N LEU A 343 52.61 23.80 -39.31
CA LEU A 343 51.32 23.65 -39.99
C LEU A 343 50.92 25.03 -40.58
N PRO A 344 50.55 25.10 -41.88
CA PRO A 344 50.31 26.35 -42.60
C PRO A 344 48.94 26.97 -42.30
N GLN A 345 48.89 28.30 -42.26
CA GLN A 345 47.68 29.12 -42.06
C GLN A 345 46.81 29.18 -43.34
N PRO A 346 45.47 29.16 -43.24
CA PRO A 346 44.57 29.35 -44.38
C PRO A 346 44.51 30.82 -44.85
N LYS A 347 44.46 31.02 -46.17
CA LYS A 347 44.35 32.34 -46.86
C LYS A 347 42.98 33.01 -46.65
N PRO A 348 42.91 34.35 -46.65
CA PRO A 348 41.65 35.09 -46.53
C PRO A 348 40.90 35.15 -47.87
N THR A 349 39.57 34.98 -47.79
CA THR A 349 38.62 35.11 -48.91
C THR A 349 38.27 36.59 -49.12
N THR A 350 38.59 37.13 -50.29
CA THR A 350 38.16 38.48 -50.71
C THR A 350 36.77 38.40 -51.34
N MET A 351 35.88 39.26 -50.89
CA MET A 351 34.55 39.52 -51.47
C MET A 351 34.73 40.28 -52.79
N GLU A 352 34.14 39.80 -53.88
CA GLU A 352 34.09 40.52 -55.15
C GLU A 352 32.63 40.84 -55.48
N GLU A 353 32.36 42.15 -55.51
CA GLU A 353 31.08 42.79 -55.78
C GLU A 353 30.96 43.05 -57.30
N LYS A 354 29.81 42.69 -57.88
CA LYS A 354 29.46 42.84 -59.29
C LYS A 354 29.59 44.28 -59.79
N ASN A 355 30.22 44.50 -60.96
CA ASN A 355 29.63 45.36 -62.00
C ASN A 355 30.30 45.24 -63.38
N ILE A 356 29.42 45.13 -64.39
CA ILE A 356 29.56 45.28 -65.87
C ILE A 356 30.22 44.12 -66.62
#